data_AF-A0A356TDF2-F1
#
_entry.id   AF-A0A356TDF2-F1
#
_cell.length_a   1.000
_cell.length_b   1.000
_cell.length_c   1.000
_cell.angle_alpha   90.00
_cell.angle_beta   90.00
_cell.angle_gamma   90.00
#
_symmetry.space_group_name_H-M   'P 1'
#
loop_
_entity.id
_entity.type
_entity.pdbx_description
1 polymer ?
#
loop_
_entity_poly.entity_id
_entity_poly.type
_entity_poly.pdbx_seq_one_letter_code
_entity_poly.pdbx_strand_id
1 'polypeptide(L)'
;FGTAHAVALFGRAVVDVLRGRSDFLPRALLEASLADGQGALRLGWRVKDGARPACGRRMSAQSFGQLGFTGTSIWCDPELDVVVVLLTNRICPSRANEKIDGFRPAFHDGVLAALS
;
A
#
# COMPACT_ATOMS: atom_id res chain seq x y z
N PHE A 1 -2.63 15.87 -8.00
CA PHE A 1 -2.10 15.86 -6.61
C PHE A 1 -3.24 15.55 -5.65
N GLY A 2 -2.98 14.87 -4.53
CA GLY A 2 -4.01 14.51 -3.54
C GLY A 2 -3.43 14.46 -2.12
N THR A 3 -4.28 14.63 -1.11
CA THR A 3 -3.89 14.56 0.31
C THR A 3 -3.78 13.11 0.77
N ALA A 4 -3.11 12.86 1.91
CA ALA A 4 -3.06 11.53 2.50
C ALA A 4 -4.47 10.98 2.80
N HIS A 5 -5.37 11.86 3.23
CA HIS A 5 -6.77 11.52 3.47
C HIS A 5 -7.49 11.08 2.19
N ALA A 6 -7.39 11.84 1.09
CA ALA A 6 -8.02 11.47 -0.17
C ALA A 6 -7.48 10.15 -0.74
N VAL A 7 -6.17 9.93 -0.61
CA VAL A 7 -5.52 8.67 -1.03
C VAL A 7 -6.00 7.50 -0.15
N ALA A 8 -6.18 7.72 1.15
CA ALA A 8 -6.74 6.71 2.05
C ALA A 8 -8.20 6.37 1.72
N LEU A 9 -9.03 7.37 1.37
CA LEU A 9 -10.41 7.14 0.91
C LEU A 9 -10.45 6.32 -0.38
N PHE A 10 -9.56 6.60 -1.34
CA PHE A 10 -9.41 5.76 -2.53
C PHE A 10 -9.05 4.32 -2.16
N GLY A 11 -8.02 4.13 -1.32
CA GLY A 11 -7.64 2.79 -0.87
C GLY A 11 -8.78 2.07 -0.15
N ARG A 12 -9.57 2.80 0.64
CA ARG A 12 -10.74 2.25 1.36
C ARG A 12 -11.80 1.79 0.37
N ALA A 13 -12.12 2.58 -0.65
CA ALA A 13 -13.06 2.19 -1.70
C ALA A 13 -12.62 0.90 -2.42
N VAL A 14 -11.32 0.74 -2.68
CA VAL A 14 -10.76 -0.49 -3.28
C VAL A 14 -10.88 -1.70 -2.32
N VAL A 15 -10.57 -1.52 -1.03
CA VAL A 15 -10.77 -2.57 -0.01
C VAL A 15 -12.25 -2.94 0.11
N ASP A 16 -13.15 -1.96 0.07
CA ASP A 16 -14.59 -2.17 0.12
C ASP A 16 -15.09 -3.00 -1.06
N VAL A 17 -14.55 -2.80 -2.27
CA VAL A 17 -14.84 -3.67 -3.42
C VAL A 17 -14.43 -5.13 -3.13
N LEU A 18 -13.19 -5.36 -2.65
CA LEU A 18 -12.71 -6.71 -2.32
C LEU A 18 -13.48 -7.37 -1.17
N ARG A 19 -14.06 -6.57 -0.27
CA ARG A 19 -14.89 -7.04 0.85
C ARG A 19 -16.39 -7.07 0.53
N GLY A 20 -16.80 -6.71 -0.69
CA GLY A 20 -18.20 -6.80 -1.15
C GLY A 20 -19.09 -5.70 -0.59
N ARG A 21 -18.49 -4.60 -0.14
CA ARG A 21 -19.17 -3.42 0.42
C ARG A 21 -19.32 -2.27 -0.58
N SER A 22 -18.72 -2.38 -1.76
CA SER A 22 -18.78 -1.35 -2.81
C SER A 22 -18.75 -1.96 -4.21
N ASP A 23 -19.37 -1.27 -5.16
CA ASP A 23 -19.36 -1.50 -6.60
C ASP A 23 -18.56 -0.43 -7.37
N PHE A 24 -17.73 0.35 -6.66
CA PHE A 24 -16.90 1.43 -7.22
C PHE A 24 -16.11 1.01 -8.47
N LEU A 25 -15.66 -0.25 -8.53
CA LEU A 25 -15.21 -0.89 -9.75
C LEU A 25 -15.63 -2.37 -9.80
N PRO A 26 -15.68 -3.00 -10.99
CA PRO A 26 -15.96 -4.43 -11.09
C PRO A 26 -14.94 -5.23 -10.29
N ARG A 27 -15.40 -6.02 -9.31
CA ARG A 27 -14.55 -6.89 -8.48
C ARG A 27 -13.63 -7.77 -9.33
N ALA A 28 -14.17 -8.39 -10.38
CA ALA A 28 -13.40 -9.25 -11.26
C ALA A 28 -12.21 -8.52 -11.92
N LEU A 29 -12.38 -7.23 -12.25
CA LEU A 29 -11.29 -6.41 -12.78
C LEU A 29 -10.23 -6.12 -11.72
N LEU A 30 -10.65 -5.83 -10.49
CA LEU A 30 -9.73 -5.64 -9.37
C LEU A 30 -8.92 -6.89 -9.07
N GLU A 31 -9.59 -8.04 -8.96
CA GLU A 31 -8.97 -9.34 -8.71
C GLU A 31 -8.00 -9.70 -9.85
N ALA A 32 -8.40 -9.50 -11.11
CA ALA A 32 -7.50 -9.68 -12.25
C ALA A 32 -6.28 -8.73 -12.20
N SER A 33 -6.44 -7.51 -11.67
CA SER A 33 -5.32 -6.57 -11.50
C SER A 33 -4.33 -6.95 -10.39
N LEU A 34 -4.73 -7.86 -9.49
CA LEU A 34 -3.92 -8.34 -8.34
C LEU A 34 -3.43 -9.78 -8.52
N ALA A 35 -4.00 -10.52 -9.48
CA ALA A 35 -3.70 -11.91 -9.79
C ALA A 35 -2.20 -12.18 -9.96
N ASP A 36 -1.79 -13.42 -9.68
CA ASP A 36 -0.37 -13.79 -9.63
C ASP A 36 0.41 -13.47 -10.91
N GLY A 37 1.66 -13.07 -10.69
CA GLY A 37 2.60 -12.70 -11.74
C GLY A 37 4.03 -12.81 -11.24
N GLN A 38 5.01 -12.62 -12.14
CA GLN A 38 6.42 -12.69 -11.76
C GLN A 38 6.83 -11.45 -10.94
N GLY A 39 7.30 -11.69 -9.72
CA GLY A 39 7.77 -10.64 -8.79
C GLY A 39 6.64 -9.89 -8.08
N ALA A 40 6.98 -8.76 -7.46
CA ALA A 40 6.05 -8.01 -6.61
C ALA A 40 5.09 -7.08 -7.37
N LEU A 41 5.30 -6.82 -8.68
CA LEU A 41 4.49 -5.88 -9.46
C LEU A 41 3.30 -6.59 -10.11
N ARG A 42 2.19 -5.88 -10.21
CA ARG A 42 0.94 -6.26 -10.87
C ARG A 42 0.46 -5.10 -11.76
N LEU A 43 -0.78 -5.17 -12.25
CA LEU A 43 -1.36 -4.12 -13.09
C LEU A 43 -1.65 -2.85 -12.27
N GLY A 44 -0.60 -2.04 -12.06
CA GLY A 44 -0.67 -0.79 -11.30
C GLY A 44 -0.48 -0.95 -9.78
N TRP A 45 -0.35 -2.18 -9.29
CA TRP A 45 -0.17 -2.49 -7.88
C TRP A 45 1.16 -3.18 -7.59
N ARG A 46 1.63 -3.03 -6.36
CA ARG A 46 2.63 -3.89 -5.75
C ARG A 46 1.96 -4.78 -4.72
N VAL A 47 2.34 -6.04 -4.64
CA VAL A 47 1.91 -6.97 -3.58
C VAL A 47 3.00 -7.13 -2.53
N LYS A 48 2.63 -7.60 -1.34
CA LYS A 48 3.58 -7.97 -0.30
C LYS A 48 4.49 -9.09 -0.82
N ASP A 49 5.79 -8.86 -0.84
CA ASP A 49 6.79 -9.80 -1.36
C ASP A 49 8.15 -9.61 -0.67
N GLY A 50 8.96 -10.68 -0.69
CA GLY A 50 10.34 -10.69 -0.20
C GLY A 50 10.48 -10.74 1.32
N ALA A 51 11.73 -10.85 1.78
CA ALA A 51 12.06 -10.93 3.21
C ALA A 51 11.88 -9.60 3.97
N ARG A 52 11.87 -8.47 3.25
CA ARG A 52 11.69 -7.11 3.78
C ARG A 52 10.65 -6.36 2.95
N PRO A 53 9.36 -6.73 3.06
CA PRO A 53 8.30 -6.11 2.28
C PRO A 53 8.15 -4.63 2.65
N ALA A 54 7.94 -3.77 1.66
CA ALA A 54 7.82 -2.33 1.88
C ALA A 54 6.60 -1.93 2.74
N CYS A 55 5.63 -2.82 2.91
CA CYS A 55 4.46 -2.67 3.76
C CYS A 55 4.69 -3.07 5.23
N GLY A 56 5.90 -3.51 5.58
CA GLY A 56 6.17 -4.06 6.91
C GLY A 56 5.75 -5.53 7.03
N ARG A 57 6.07 -6.12 8.17
CA ARG A 57 5.84 -7.54 8.44
C ARG A 57 4.42 -7.83 8.90
N ARG A 58 3.75 -6.86 9.53
CA ARG A 58 2.45 -7.02 10.21
C ARG A 58 1.24 -7.02 9.30
N MET A 59 1.33 -6.44 8.10
CA MET A 59 0.28 -6.54 7.08
C MET A 59 0.09 -7.98 6.60
N SER A 60 -1.09 -8.35 6.12
CA SER A 60 -1.40 -9.69 5.62
C SER A 60 -0.68 -10.04 4.32
N ALA A 61 -0.74 -11.32 3.94
CA ALA A 61 -0.20 -11.77 2.65
C ALA A 61 -0.98 -11.19 1.45
N GLN A 62 -2.28 -10.91 1.62
CA GLN A 62 -3.13 -10.30 0.59
C GLN A 62 -2.98 -8.78 0.46
N SER A 63 -2.03 -8.18 1.19
CA SER A 63 -1.80 -6.74 1.14
C SER A 63 -1.19 -6.31 -0.20
N PHE A 64 -1.70 -5.20 -0.72
CA PHE A 64 -1.26 -4.60 -1.97
C PHE A 64 -1.20 -3.07 -1.86
N GLY A 65 -0.47 -2.41 -2.76
CA GLY A 65 -0.20 -0.99 -2.62
C GLY A 65 0.57 -0.40 -3.78
N GLN A 66 1.16 0.77 -3.58
CA GLN A 66 2.01 1.42 -4.56
C GLN A 66 3.07 2.29 -3.87
N LEU A 67 4.24 2.37 -4.49
CA LEU A 67 5.34 3.21 -4.03
C LEU A 67 5.59 4.34 -5.02
N GLY A 68 5.83 5.55 -4.51
CA GLY A 68 6.25 6.70 -5.30
C GLY A 68 7.72 7.02 -5.10
N PHE A 69 8.40 7.42 -6.17
CA PHE A 69 9.81 7.79 -6.16
C PHE A 69 10.15 8.87 -5.13
N THR A 70 9.29 9.90 -5.02
CA THR A 70 9.50 11.03 -4.10
C THR A 70 9.17 10.69 -2.66
N GLY A 71 8.34 9.68 -2.40
CA GLY A 71 8.07 9.23 -1.04
C GLY A 71 6.71 8.65 -0.77
N THR A 72 5.76 8.72 -1.71
CA THR A 72 4.45 8.07 -1.57
C THR A 72 4.61 6.59 -1.21
N SER A 73 3.78 6.14 -0.27
CA SER A 73 3.57 4.72 0.02
C SER A 73 2.13 4.56 0.50
N ILE A 74 1.30 3.92 -0.31
CA ILE A 74 -0.05 3.48 0.06
C ILE A 74 -0.05 1.97 0.11
N TRP A 75 -0.64 1.40 1.15
CA TRP A 75 -0.90 -0.03 1.27
C TRP A 75 -2.31 -0.28 1.80
N CYS A 76 -2.97 -1.25 1.20
CA CYS A 76 -4.31 -1.70 1.46
C CYS A 76 -4.25 -3.17 1.87
N ASP A 77 -4.86 -3.49 3.00
CA ASP A 77 -4.94 -4.84 3.53
C ASP A 77 -6.42 -5.24 3.66
N PRO A 78 -6.93 -6.05 2.72
CA PRO A 78 -8.33 -6.46 2.75
C PRO A 78 -8.63 -7.44 3.88
N GLU A 79 -7.66 -8.16 4.43
CA GLU A 79 -7.87 -9.09 5.55
C GLU A 79 -8.05 -8.30 6.85
N LEU A 80 -7.11 -7.39 7.13
CA LEU A 80 -7.11 -6.54 8.33
C LEU A 80 -8.06 -5.34 8.24
N ASP A 81 -8.71 -5.15 7.08
CA ASP A 81 -9.63 -4.04 6.80
C ASP A 81 -9.02 -2.64 7.04
N VAL A 82 -7.75 -2.48 6.65
CA VAL A 82 -6.97 -1.27 6.92
C VAL A 82 -6.29 -0.72 5.67
N VAL A 83 -6.14 0.60 5.63
CA VAL A 83 -5.39 1.31 4.60
C VAL A 83 -4.41 2.24 5.30
N VAL A 84 -3.13 2.14 4.97
CA VAL A 84 -2.07 2.96 5.54
C VAL A 84 -1.42 3.78 4.44
N VAL A 85 -1.34 5.09 4.66
CA VAL A 85 -0.81 6.06 3.69
C VAL A 85 0.30 6.88 4.32
N LEU A 86 1.47 6.86 3.70
CA LEU A 86 2.59 7.74 3.97
C LEU A 86 2.85 8.62 2.75
N LEU A 87 2.71 9.93 2.92
CA LEU A 87 3.15 10.91 1.94
C LEU A 87 4.35 11.67 2.54
N THR A 88 5.52 11.47 1.94
CA THR A 88 6.76 12.15 2.33
C THR A 88 7.51 12.61 1.09
N ASN A 89 8.60 13.37 1.28
CA ASN A 89 9.46 13.85 0.22
C ASN A 89 10.94 13.52 0.53
N ARG A 90 11.36 12.31 0.17
CA ARG A 90 12.73 11.82 0.36
C ARG A 90 13.76 12.53 -0.51
N ILE A 91 13.34 13.24 -1.55
CA ILE A 91 14.28 13.93 -2.46
C ILE A 91 14.59 15.37 -2.03
N CYS A 92 13.93 15.87 -0.96
CA CYS A 92 14.22 17.17 -0.38
C CYS A 92 15.09 17.00 0.88
N PRO A 93 16.26 17.66 0.99
CA PRO A 93 16.87 18.61 0.03
C PRO A 93 17.67 17.94 -1.10
N SER A 94 17.90 16.62 -1.05
CA SER A 94 18.68 15.88 -2.06
C SER A 94 18.10 14.50 -2.33
N ARG A 95 18.22 14.04 -3.59
CA ARG A 95 17.82 12.69 -4.02
C ARG A 95 18.68 11.56 -3.44
N ALA A 96 19.81 11.87 -2.82
CA ALA A 96 20.72 10.90 -2.22
C ALA A 96 20.20 10.26 -0.91
N ASN A 97 19.07 10.74 -0.38
CA ASN A 97 18.47 10.17 0.82
C ASN A 97 17.71 8.86 0.50
N GLU A 98 18.29 7.74 0.90
CA GLU A 98 17.73 6.39 0.71
C GLU A 98 17.10 5.81 1.99
N LYS A 99 17.07 6.59 3.09
CA LYS A 99 16.51 6.14 4.39
C LYS A 99 15.05 5.70 4.31
N ILE A 100 14.34 6.13 3.26
CA ILE A 100 12.95 5.76 3.03
C ILE A 100 12.73 4.25 2.87
N ASP A 101 13.75 3.52 2.41
CA ASP A 101 13.65 2.07 2.20
C ASP A 101 13.50 1.30 3.52
N GLY A 102 14.19 1.75 4.57
CA GLY A 102 13.98 1.24 5.93
C GLY A 102 12.80 1.88 6.65
N PHE A 103 12.51 3.16 6.36
CA PHE A 103 11.45 3.89 7.04
C PHE A 103 10.04 3.41 6.69
N ARG A 104 9.77 3.11 5.41
CA ARG A 104 8.44 2.61 4.96
C ARG A 104 7.96 1.38 5.75
N PRO A 105 8.69 0.25 5.79
CA PRO A 105 8.24 -0.92 6.53
C PRO A 105 8.10 -0.65 8.03
N ALA A 106 9.03 0.11 8.62
CA ALA A 106 8.98 0.47 10.04
C ALA A 106 7.75 1.34 10.36
N PHE A 107 7.39 2.28 9.49
CA PHE A 107 6.21 3.12 9.64
C PHE A 107 4.92 2.29 9.59
N HIS A 108 4.77 1.43 8.57
CA HIS A 108 3.57 0.59 8.43
C HIS A 108 3.42 -0.39 9.60
N ASP A 109 4.52 -1.02 10.04
CA ASP A 109 4.50 -1.88 11.23
C ASP A 109 4.15 -1.10 12.50
N GLY A 110 4.68 0.12 12.65
CA GLY A 110 4.38 0.99 13.78
C GLY A 110 2.91 1.40 13.84
N VAL A 111 2.31 1.74 12.70
CA VAL A 111 0.87 2.04 12.61
C VAL A 111 0.03 0.83 13.01
N LEU A 112 0.31 -0.35 12.47
CA LEU A 112 -0.45 -1.55 12.83
C LEU A 112 -0.26 -1.97 14.29
N ALA A 113 0.94 -1.79 14.85
CA ALA A 113 1.19 -2.04 16.27
C ALA A 113 0.40 -1.10 17.20
N ALA A 114 0.00 0.08 16.73
CA ALA A 114 -0.78 1.04 17.51
C ALA A 114 -2.31 0.82 17.40
N LEU A 115 -2.75 -0.03 16.47
CA LEU A 115 -4.17 -0.37 16.26
C LEU A 115 -4.60 -1.68 16.96
N SER A 116 -3.63 -2.44 17.47
CA SER A 116 -3.80 -3.67 18.26
C SER A 116 -3.85 -3.38 19.75
#